data_AF-A0A8C7GX78-F1
#
_entry.id   AF-A0A8C7GX78-F1
#
_cell.length_a   1.000
_cell.length_b   1.000
_cell.length_c   1.000
_cell.angle_alpha   90.00
_cell.angle_beta   90.00
_cell.angle_gamma   90.00
#
_symmetry.space_group_name_H-M   'P 1'
#
loop_
_entity.id
_entity.type
_entity.pdbx_description
1 polymer ?
#
loop_
_entity_poly.entity_id
_entity_poly.type
_entity_poly.pdbx_seq_one_letter_code
_entity_poly.pdbx_strand_id
1 'polypeptide(L)'
;MEICLNEEEEYRVKFTSKKNVVEQIKKYKELLKKLLNGQPQLSEEAKQLLQEELLANFETAVQENVLINNQTWEEAPDEEEDECSALDDLLDENIVGTSRKRRKGPKEILPYVVRSLKAERKLMGMYEEVVKPQEMGKDPVQETIMTTLLDAAPRMFKQASAVMKSLQVVQQRAEGLGQVLNMCPTAESLEVFREVMGSRPNGEEKTASRTRPPIKRAMEQTELRNNYAPVLKRPAICNSNDKLE
;
A
#
# COMPACT_ATOMS: atom_id res chain seq x y z
N MET A 1 18.79 -60.81 34.34
CA MET A 1 19.26 -60.46 35.70
C MET A 1 19.43 -58.96 35.73
N GLU A 2 18.30 -58.26 35.85
CA GLU A 2 18.27 -56.83 36.12
C GLU A 2 18.46 -56.64 37.61
N ILE A 3 19.52 -55.92 37.97
CA ILE A 3 19.77 -55.50 39.34
C ILE A 3 18.81 -54.33 39.56
N CYS A 4 17.68 -54.60 40.21
CA CYS A 4 16.83 -53.55 40.77
C CYS A 4 17.66 -52.82 41.83
N LEU A 5 18.28 -51.70 41.44
CA LEU A 5 18.79 -50.73 42.40
C LEU A 5 17.56 -50.18 43.11
N ASN A 6 17.34 -50.64 44.33
CA ASN A 6 16.35 -50.07 45.23
C ASN A 6 16.59 -48.57 45.29
N GLU A 7 15.56 -47.76 45.01
CA GLU A 7 15.57 -46.35 45.38
C GLU A 7 15.81 -46.31 46.89
N GLU A 8 16.94 -45.75 47.31
CA GLU A 8 17.30 -45.65 48.72
C GLU A 8 16.22 -44.81 49.42
N GLU A 9 15.38 -45.46 50.23
CA GLU A 9 14.40 -44.77 51.04
C GLU A 9 15.16 -43.81 51.98
N GLU A 10 14.96 -42.50 51.79
CA GLU A 10 15.62 -41.48 52.59
C GLU A 10 14.97 -41.41 53.98
N TYR A 11 15.58 -42.09 54.96
CA TYR A 11 15.08 -42.19 56.34
C TYR A 11 15.33 -40.95 57.20
N ARG A 12 16.07 -39.96 56.67
CA ARG A 12 16.45 -38.75 57.41
C ARG A 12 15.27 -37.79 57.56
N VAL A 13 15.23 -37.08 58.69
CA VAL A 13 14.14 -36.16 59.03
C VAL A 13 14.29 -34.87 58.22
N LYS A 14 13.23 -34.49 57.50
CA LYS A 14 13.23 -33.31 56.63
C LYS A 14 12.82 -32.05 57.38
N PHE A 15 13.64 -31.02 57.26
CA PHE A 15 13.41 -29.68 57.78
C PHE A 15 13.54 -28.63 56.67
N THR A 16 12.94 -27.47 56.89
CA THR A 16 12.94 -26.35 55.92
C THR A 16 13.95 -25.26 56.27
N SER A 17 14.32 -25.13 57.55
CA SER A 17 15.26 -24.11 58.02
C SER A 17 16.32 -24.72 58.95
N LYS A 18 17.59 -24.49 58.60
CA LYS A 18 18.77 -24.89 59.38
C LYS A 18 18.79 -24.21 60.76
N LYS A 19 18.44 -22.91 60.82
CA LYS A 19 18.39 -22.13 62.06
C LYS A 19 17.51 -22.77 63.13
N ASN A 20 16.31 -23.22 62.77
CA ASN A 20 15.40 -23.86 63.72
C ASN A 20 15.98 -25.15 64.29
N VAL A 21 16.66 -25.97 63.48
CA VAL A 21 17.31 -27.20 63.96
C VAL A 21 18.46 -26.88 64.91
N VAL A 22 19.29 -25.88 64.59
CA VAL A 22 20.37 -25.40 65.48
C VAL A 22 19.81 -24.93 66.82
N GLU A 23 18.71 -24.19 66.83
CA GLU A 23 18.07 -23.75 68.07
C GLU A 23 17.55 -24.92 68.93
N GLN A 24 16.96 -25.94 68.29
CA GLN A 24 16.50 -27.13 69.01
C GLN A 24 17.68 -27.91 69.58
N ILE A 25 18.74 -28.14 68.79
CA ILE A 25 19.98 -28.77 69.28
C ILE A 25 20.50 -28.03 70.50
N LYS A 26 20.53 -26.69 70.47
CA LYS A 26 20.97 -25.87 71.61
C LYS A 26 20.11 -26.09 72.86
N LYS A 27 18.79 -26.10 72.73
CA LYS A 27 17.86 -26.36 73.85
C LYS A 27 18.06 -27.75 74.46
N TYR A 28 18.18 -28.78 73.63
CA TYR A 28 18.40 -30.16 74.11
C TYR A 28 19.78 -30.34 74.71
N LYS A 29 20.82 -29.69 74.17
CA LYS A 29 22.14 -29.64 74.80
C LYS A 29 22.08 -29.04 76.20
N GLU A 30 21.34 -27.94 76.40
CA GLU A 30 21.16 -27.35 77.74
C GLU A 30 20.42 -28.28 78.70
N LEU A 31 19.43 -29.04 78.23
CA LEU A 31 18.74 -30.05 79.03
C LEU A 31 19.66 -31.21 79.42
N LEU A 32 20.46 -31.72 78.48
CA LEU A 32 21.46 -32.77 78.73
C LEU A 32 22.49 -32.30 79.77
N LYS A 33 22.97 -31.05 79.67
CA LYS A 33 23.85 -30.45 80.67
C LYS A 33 23.22 -30.44 82.06
N LYS A 34 21.96 -30.01 82.17
CA LYS A 34 21.23 -30.01 83.46
C LYS A 34 21.06 -31.41 84.03
N LEU A 35 20.81 -32.42 83.18
CA LEU A 35 20.65 -33.80 83.59
C LEU A 35 21.95 -34.40 84.14
N LEU A 36 23.09 -34.19 83.47
CA LEU A 36 24.40 -34.68 83.93
C LEU A 36 24.81 -34.03 85.25
N ASN A 37 24.59 -32.73 85.40
CA ASN A 37 24.88 -32.01 86.65
C ASN A 37 24.05 -32.50 87.84
N GLY A 38 22.85 -33.03 87.59
CA GLY A 38 21.97 -33.61 88.61
C GLY A 38 22.37 -34.99 89.10
N GLN A 39 23.41 -35.62 88.54
CA GLN A 39 23.83 -36.98 88.92
C GLN A 39 24.92 -36.97 90.02
N PRO A 40 24.62 -37.42 91.25
CA PRO A 40 25.59 -37.38 92.37
C PRO A 40 26.61 -38.53 92.37
N GLN A 41 26.47 -39.53 91.48
CA GLN A 41 27.27 -40.76 91.52
C GLN A 41 28.59 -40.70 90.71
N LEU A 42 28.83 -39.62 89.97
CA LEU A 42 29.99 -39.46 89.09
C LEU A 42 31.01 -38.48 89.70
N SER A 43 32.31 -38.76 89.51
CA SER A 43 33.39 -37.81 89.83
C SER A 43 33.32 -36.60 88.90
N GLU A 44 33.64 -35.40 89.40
CA GLU A 44 33.56 -34.14 88.64
C GLU A 44 34.42 -34.16 87.35
N GLU A 45 35.56 -34.84 87.37
CA GLU A 45 36.43 -35.01 86.20
C GLU A 45 35.80 -35.92 85.13
N ALA A 46 35.15 -37.01 85.56
CA ALA A 46 34.45 -37.93 84.66
C ALA A 46 33.18 -37.29 84.08
N LYS A 47 32.52 -36.40 84.83
CA LYS A 47 31.36 -35.64 84.37
C LYS A 47 31.71 -34.69 83.23
N GLN A 48 32.81 -33.95 83.34
CA GLN A 48 33.23 -32.99 82.31
C GLN A 48 33.58 -33.71 81.00
N LEU A 49 34.36 -34.79 81.08
CA LEU A 49 34.75 -35.56 79.91
C LEU A 49 33.53 -36.20 79.23
N LEU A 50 32.64 -36.83 80.01
CA LEU A 50 31.39 -37.41 79.49
C LEU A 50 30.46 -36.34 78.91
N GLN A 51 30.42 -35.15 79.50
CA GLN A 51 29.61 -34.05 79.03
C GLN A 51 30.07 -33.55 77.66
N GLU A 52 31.36 -33.36 77.46
CA GLU A 52 31.90 -32.92 76.17
C GLU A 52 31.69 -33.96 75.07
N GLU A 53 32.02 -35.23 75.34
CA GLU A 53 31.83 -36.32 74.37
C GLU A 53 30.35 -36.55 74.04
N LEU A 54 29.46 -36.57 75.04
CA LEU A 54 28.02 -36.80 74.82
C LEU A 54 27.39 -35.65 74.02
N LEU A 55 27.76 -34.40 74.30
CA LEU A 55 27.22 -33.24 73.59
C LEU A 55 27.70 -33.17 72.14
N ALA A 56 28.97 -33.52 71.90
CA ALA A 56 29.52 -33.60 70.55
C ALA A 56 28.85 -34.75 69.76
N ASN A 57 28.80 -35.95 70.34
CA ASN A 57 28.18 -37.11 69.71
C ASN A 57 26.69 -36.90 69.44
N PHE A 58 25.97 -36.25 70.36
CA PHE A 58 24.56 -35.90 70.17
C PHE A 58 24.37 -34.94 68.98
N GLU A 59 25.19 -33.89 68.90
CA GLU A 59 25.10 -32.93 67.80
C GLU A 59 25.37 -33.60 66.45
N THR A 60 26.49 -34.33 66.34
CA THR A 60 26.86 -35.02 65.10
C THR A 60 25.79 -36.02 64.69
N ALA A 61 25.26 -36.81 65.64
CA ALA A 61 24.20 -37.77 65.35
C ALA A 61 22.92 -37.08 64.85
N VAL A 62 22.53 -35.92 65.42
CA VAL A 62 21.36 -35.18 64.95
C VAL A 62 21.63 -34.58 63.56
N GLN A 63 22.82 -34.04 63.32
CA GLN A 63 23.20 -33.45 62.03
C GLN A 63 23.22 -34.49 60.89
N GLU A 64 23.71 -35.70 61.14
CA GLU A 64 23.75 -36.79 60.16
C GLU A 64 22.35 -37.35 59.82
N ASN A 65 21.38 -37.21 60.74
CA ASN A 65 20.03 -37.74 60.59
C ASN A 65 19.01 -36.70 60.10
N VAL A 66 19.45 -35.49 59.76
CA VAL A 66 18.61 -34.38 59.32
C VAL A 66 18.94 -33.97 57.89
N LEU A 67 17.90 -33.64 57.13
CA LEU A 67 18.00 -33.00 55.82
C LEU A 67 17.34 -31.64 55.86
N ILE A 68 17.99 -30.64 55.27
CA ILE A 68 17.44 -29.29 55.11
C ILE A 68 17.17 -29.09 53.63
N ASN A 69 15.90 -28.91 53.25
CA ASN A 69 15.49 -28.79 51.84
C ASN A 69 16.03 -29.93 50.93
N ASN A 70 16.06 -31.16 51.46
CA ASN A 70 16.66 -32.36 50.82
C ASN A 70 18.17 -32.29 50.58
N GLN A 71 18.87 -31.35 51.21
CA GLN A 71 20.33 -31.29 51.23
C GLN A 71 20.85 -31.81 52.57
N THR A 72 22.07 -32.35 52.53
CA THR A 72 22.79 -32.76 53.73
C THR A 72 23.15 -31.55 54.60
N TRP A 73 23.43 -31.77 55.88
CA TRP A 73 23.75 -30.69 56.83
C TRP A 73 24.92 -29.81 56.39
N GLU A 74 25.94 -30.39 55.74
CA GLU A 74 27.12 -29.67 55.24
C GLU A 74 26.84 -28.87 53.96
N GLU A 75 25.93 -29.37 53.11
CA GLU A 75 25.59 -28.75 51.82
C GLU A 75 24.51 -27.67 51.95
N ALA A 76 23.68 -27.78 52.99
CA ALA A 76 22.61 -26.82 53.24
C ALA A 76 23.18 -25.43 53.56
N PRO A 77 22.78 -24.38 52.83
CA PRO A 77 23.30 -23.03 53.02
C PRO A 77 22.99 -22.55 54.43
N ASP A 78 23.99 -21.96 55.07
CA ASP A 78 23.75 -21.14 56.24
C ASP A 78 23.05 -19.87 55.76
N GLU A 79 21.96 -19.50 56.43
CA GLU A 79 21.29 -18.22 56.17
C GLU A 79 22.19 -17.09 56.72
N GLU A 80 23.24 -16.78 55.96
CA GLU A 80 24.19 -15.70 56.18
C GLU A 80 23.46 -14.36 55.96
N GLU A 81 23.33 -13.57 57.02
CA GLU A 81 22.69 -12.23 56.95
C GLU A 81 23.55 -11.23 56.15
N ASP A 82 24.84 -11.51 55.96
CA ASP A 82 25.79 -10.60 55.32
C ASP A 82 25.62 -10.54 53.79
N GLU A 83 25.18 -11.61 53.12
CA GLU A 83 24.95 -11.61 51.67
C GLU A 83 23.81 -10.67 51.25
N CYS A 84 22.84 -10.42 52.13
CA CYS A 84 21.73 -9.49 51.87
C CYS A 84 22.24 -8.05 51.71
N SER A 85 23.23 -7.64 52.50
CA SER A 85 23.75 -6.26 52.47
C SER A 85 24.46 -5.92 51.15
N ALA A 86 25.30 -6.83 50.65
CA ALA A 86 26.01 -6.65 49.38
C ALA A 86 25.06 -6.66 48.16
N LEU A 87 23.98 -7.45 48.23
CA LEU A 87 22.95 -7.48 47.19
C LEU A 87 22.14 -6.17 47.16
N ASP A 88 21.82 -5.60 48.32
CA ASP A 88 21.12 -4.33 48.42
C ASP A 88 21.96 -3.18 47.83
N ASP A 89 23.26 -3.13 48.11
CA ASP A 89 24.18 -2.16 47.52
C ASP A 89 24.23 -2.29 45.99
N LEU A 90 24.35 -3.52 45.47
CA LEU A 90 24.34 -3.80 44.03
C LEU A 90 23.02 -3.38 43.38
N LEU A 91 21.90 -3.62 44.07
CA LEU A 91 20.59 -3.22 43.62
C LEU A 91 20.48 -1.69 43.51
N ASP A 92 20.94 -0.97 44.52
CA ASP A 92 20.93 0.50 44.54
C ASP A 92 21.80 1.09 43.42
N GLU A 93 22.99 0.54 43.21
CA GLU A 93 23.84 0.93 42.09
C GLU A 93 23.12 0.74 40.74
N ASN A 94 22.42 -0.37 40.56
CA ASN A 94 21.67 -0.65 39.35
C ASN A 94 20.47 0.29 39.19
N ILE A 95 19.72 0.56 40.25
CA ILE A 95 18.59 1.49 40.25
C ILE A 95 19.06 2.88 39.83
N VAL A 96 20.15 3.38 40.44
CA VAL A 96 20.71 4.70 40.13
C VAL A 96 21.26 4.73 38.70
N GLY A 97 22.02 3.72 38.29
CA GLY A 97 22.57 3.59 36.95
C GLY A 97 21.49 3.58 35.87
N THR A 98 20.43 2.79 36.09
CA THR A 98 19.29 2.67 35.18
C THR A 98 18.48 3.97 35.13
N SER A 99 18.23 4.60 36.27
CA SER A 99 17.54 5.90 36.34
C SER A 99 18.31 6.99 35.61
N ARG A 100 19.64 7.00 35.74
CA ARG A 100 20.52 7.93 35.01
C ARG A 100 20.48 7.67 33.50
N LYS A 101 20.52 6.41 33.06
CA LYS A 101 20.41 6.03 31.64
C LYS A 101 19.05 6.46 31.06
N ARG A 102 17.94 6.20 31.76
CA ARG A 102 16.59 6.62 31.34
C ARG A 102 16.48 8.14 31.23
N ARG A 103 17.14 8.89 32.12
CA ARG A 103 17.11 10.36 32.11
C ARG A 103 18.00 10.99 31.03
N LYS A 104 19.21 10.47 30.82
CA LYS A 104 20.22 11.08 29.93
C LYS A 104 20.23 10.48 28.53
N GLY A 105 20.03 9.17 28.39
CA GLY A 105 20.14 8.45 27.12
C GLY A 105 19.30 9.06 26.00
N PRO A 106 17.99 9.29 26.18
CA PRO A 106 17.18 9.89 25.14
C PRO A 106 17.65 11.30 24.73
N LYS A 107 18.14 12.10 25.69
CA LYS A 107 18.64 13.46 25.44
C LYS A 107 19.96 13.44 24.67
N GLU A 108 20.80 12.44 24.90
CA GLU A 108 22.06 12.26 24.19
C GLU A 108 21.83 11.73 22.77
N ILE A 109 20.88 10.80 22.57
CA ILE A 109 20.59 10.18 21.26
C ILE A 109 19.82 11.13 20.34
N LEU A 110 18.86 11.90 20.88
CA LEU A 110 17.99 12.81 20.13
C LEU A 110 18.73 13.71 19.11
N PRO A 111 19.80 14.44 19.45
CA PRO A 111 20.49 15.31 18.50
C PRO A 111 21.16 14.54 17.35
N TYR A 112 21.56 13.28 17.53
CA TYR A 112 22.12 12.48 16.44
C TYR A 112 21.04 12.08 15.45
N VAL A 113 19.90 11.60 15.94
CA VAL A 113 18.75 11.20 15.09
C VAL A 113 18.15 12.40 14.37
N VAL A 114 18.02 13.55 15.05
CA VAL A 114 17.53 14.78 14.41
C VAL A 114 18.50 15.24 13.32
N ARG A 115 19.82 15.12 13.53
CA ARG A 115 20.82 15.46 12.51
C ARG A 115 20.76 14.51 11.31
N SER A 116 20.62 13.21 11.52
CA SER A 116 20.52 12.23 10.42
C SER A 116 19.25 12.46 9.58
N LEU A 117 18.10 12.63 10.22
CA LEU A 117 16.83 12.91 9.53
C LEU A 117 16.88 14.23 8.74
N LYS A 118 17.52 15.27 9.29
CA LYS A 118 17.74 16.53 8.55
C LYS A 118 18.64 16.33 7.34
N ALA A 119 19.69 15.52 7.45
CA ALA A 119 20.59 15.23 6.35
C ALA A 119 19.89 14.44 5.24
N GLU A 120 19.08 13.45 5.60
CA GLU A 120 18.26 12.67 4.66
C GLU A 120 17.25 13.56 3.93
N ARG A 121 16.54 14.42 4.65
CA ARG A 121 15.63 15.40 4.03
C ARG A 121 16.35 16.34 3.07
N LYS A 122 17.55 16.81 3.45
CA LYS A 122 18.38 17.66 2.57
C LYS A 122 18.78 16.91 1.30
N LEU A 123 19.17 15.64 1.41
CA LEU A 123 19.50 14.78 0.27
C LEU A 123 18.30 14.61 -0.66
N MET A 124 17.11 14.34 -0.11
CA MET A 124 15.87 14.24 -0.91
C MET A 124 15.58 15.52 -1.70
N GLY A 125 15.75 16.69 -1.08
CA GLY A 125 15.59 17.97 -1.78
C GLY A 125 16.55 18.14 -2.97
N MET A 126 17.78 17.60 -2.86
CA MET A 126 18.73 17.61 -3.99
C MET A 126 18.28 16.69 -5.13
N TYR A 127 17.63 15.56 -4.82
CA TYR A 127 17.07 14.66 -5.84
C TYR A 127 15.89 15.28 -6.60
N GLU A 128 15.02 16.01 -5.91
CA GLU A 128 13.85 16.67 -6.52
C GLU A 128 14.28 17.68 -7.59
N GLU A 129 15.34 18.46 -7.34
CA GLU A 129 15.85 19.45 -8.30
C GLU A 129 16.44 18.81 -9.57
N VAL A 130 17.00 17.60 -9.45
CA VAL A 130 17.63 16.88 -10.57
C VAL A 130 16.57 16.27 -11.51
N VAL A 131 15.38 15.95 -11.00
CA VAL A 131 14.30 15.34 -11.80
C VAL A 131 13.35 16.41 -12.33
N LYS A 132 13.81 17.21 -13.30
CA LYS A 132 12.90 18.04 -14.09
C LYS A 132 12.25 17.17 -15.19
N PRO A 133 10.90 17.11 -15.28
CA PRO A 133 10.24 16.38 -16.35
C PRO A 133 10.71 16.91 -17.71
N GLN A 134 11.11 16.02 -18.60
CA GLN A 134 11.45 16.40 -19.96
C GLN A 134 10.19 16.92 -20.64
N GLU A 135 10.14 18.23 -20.90
CA GLU A 135 9.05 18.84 -21.66
C GLU A 135 9.09 18.29 -23.08
N MET A 136 8.19 17.36 -23.40
CA MET A 136 7.99 16.90 -24.76
C MET A 136 7.31 18.02 -25.54
N GLY A 137 8.06 18.69 -26.42
CA GLY A 137 7.50 19.61 -27.40
C GLY A 137 6.46 18.90 -28.28
N LYS A 138 5.39 19.60 -28.63
CA LYS A 138 4.40 19.09 -29.59
C LYS A 138 5.09 18.95 -30.95
N ASP A 139 4.75 17.89 -31.68
CA ASP A 139 5.24 17.69 -33.04
C ASP A 139 4.80 18.88 -33.93
N PRO A 140 5.74 19.63 -34.54
CA PRO A 140 5.41 20.79 -35.38
C PRO A 140 4.53 20.40 -36.57
N VAL A 141 4.59 19.15 -37.03
CA VAL A 141 3.73 18.65 -38.11
C VAL A 141 2.28 18.56 -37.64
N GLN A 142 2.04 18.06 -36.41
CA GLN A 142 0.71 17.96 -35.83
C GLN A 142 0.10 19.35 -35.60
N GLU A 143 0.89 20.33 -35.16
CA GLU A 143 0.43 21.70 -34.95
C GLU A 143 0.03 22.39 -36.26
N THR A 144 0.82 22.18 -37.33
CA THR A 144 0.51 22.71 -38.67
C THR A 144 -0.78 22.09 -39.23
N ILE A 145 -0.97 20.79 -39.04
CA ILE A 145 -2.21 20.11 -39.49
C ILE A 145 -3.41 20.64 -38.70
N MET A 146 -3.30 20.75 -37.38
CA MET A 146 -4.39 21.19 -36.52
C MET A 146 -4.81 22.63 -36.83
N THR A 147 -3.85 23.54 -37.01
CA THR A 147 -4.12 24.94 -37.38
C THR A 147 -4.79 25.05 -38.74
N THR A 148 -4.28 24.32 -39.75
CA THR A 148 -4.88 24.29 -41.09
C THR A 148 -6.32 23.78 -41.07
N LEU A 149 -6.60 22.73 -40.29
CA LEU A 149 -7.95 22.18 -40.14
C LEU A 149 -8.90 23.14 -39.44
N LEU A 150 -8.45 23.79 -38.35
CA LEU A 150 -9.23 24.79 -37.61
C LEU A 150 -9.58 25.99 -38.49
N ASP A 151 -8.69 26.36 -39.39
CA ASP A 151 -8.87 27.45 -40.35
C ASP A 151 -9.80 27.08 -41.53
N ALA A 152 -9.73 25.85 -42.02
CA ALA A 152 -10.51 25.39 -43.16
C ALA A 152 -11.96 25.04 -42.77
N ALA A 153 -12.17 24.40 -41.61
CA ALA A 153 -13.47 23.85 -41.23
C ALA A 153 -14.62 24.89 -41.18
N PRO A 154 -14.45 26.10 -40.60
CA PRO A 154 -15.52 27.10 -40.57
C PRO A 154 -15.88 27.64 -41.96
N ARG A 155 -14.88 27.76 -42.85
CA ARG A 155 -15.09 28.23 -44.23
C ARG A 155 -15.90 27.22 -45.02
N MET A 156 -15.53 25.95 -44.94
CA MET A 156 -16.26 24.86 -45.59
C MET A 156 -17.69 24.72 -45.04
N PHE A 157 -17.87 24.84 -43.73
CA PHE A 157 -19.21 24.79 -43.11
C PHE A 157 -20.12 25.92 -43.62
N LYS A 158 -19.62 27.15 -43.69
CA LYS A 158 -20.38 28.29 -44.26
C LYS A 158 -20.77 28.05 -45.71
N GLN A 159 -19.85 27.52 -46.52
CA GLN A 159 -20.13 27.18 -47.91
C GLN A 159 -21.20 26.09 -48.02
N ALA A 160 -21.08 25.01 -47.25
CA ALA A 160 -22.07 23.94 -47.24
C ALA A 160 -23.46 24.44 -46.81
N SER A 161 -23.53 25.28 -45.77
CA SER A 161 -24.78 25.89 -45.33
C SER A 161 -25.40 26.79 -46.40
N ALA A 162 -24.59 27.59 -47.10
CA ALA A 162 -25.05 28.44 -48.19
C ALA A 162 -25.61 27.62 -49.38
N VAL A 163 -24.90 26.57 -49.78
CA VAL A 163 -25.34 25.65 -50.84
C VAL A 163 -26.67 25.00 -50.46
N MET A 164 -26.80 24.49 -49.23
CA MET A 164 -28.03 23.87 -48.76
C MET A 164 -29.23 24.82 -48.81
N LYS A 165 -29.05 26.08 -48.39
CA LYS A 165 -30.10 27.11 -48.49
C LYS A 165 -30.47 27.41 -49.95
N SER A 166 -29.48 27.58 -50.83
CA SER A 166 -29.75 27.83 -52.25
C SER A 166 -30.46 26.65 -52.94
N LEU A 167 -30.11 25.42 -52.57
CA LEU A 167 -30.71 24.22 -53.13
C LEU A 167 -32.21 24.14 -52.81
N GLN A 168 -32.59 24.47 -51.57
CA GLN A 168 -34.00 24.55 -51.18
C GLN A 168 -34.79 25.56 -52.04
N VAL A 169 -34.20 26.73 -52.33
CA VAL A 169 -34.83 27.74 -53.19
C VAL A 169 -34.99 27.23 -54.63
N VAL A 170 -33.95 26.57 -55.16
CA VAL A 170 -34.02 25.98 -56.52
C VAL A 170 -35.08 24.88 -56.59
N GLN A 171 -35.18 24.04 -55.57
CA GLN A 171 -36.20 23.01 -55.48
C GLN A 171 -37.62 23.61 -55.51
N GLN A 172 -37.89 24.63 -54.68
CA GLN A 172 -39.19 25.32 -54.68
C GLN A 172 -39.55 25.93 -56.04
N ARG A 173 -38.56 26.53 -56.73
CA ARG A 173 -38.79 27.08 -58.08
C ARG A 173 -39.07 25.99 -59.11
N ALA A 174 -38.36 24.87 -59.04
CA ALA A 174 -38.59 23.74 -59.93
C ALA A 174 -39.98 23.12 -59.71
N GLU A 175 -40.40 22.96 -58.46
CA GLU A 175 -41.75 22.50 -58.11
C GLU A 175 -42.84 23.47 -58.59
N GLY A 176 -42.66 24.78 -58.36
CA GLY A 176 -43.59 25.81 -58.83
C GLY A 176 -43.70 25.85 -60.37
N LEU A 177 -42.58 25.72 -61.08
CA LEU A 177 -42.58 25.62 -62.54
C LEU A 177 -43.27 24.33 -63.02
N GLY A 178 -43.02 23.21 -62.33
CA GLY A 178 -43.71 21.95 -62.57
C GLY A 178 -45.23 22.06 -62.38
N GLN A 179 -45.68 22.76 -61.34
CA GLN A 179 -47.10 23.04 -61.12
C GLN A 179 -47.69 23.82 -62.30
N VAL A 180 -47.07 24.92 -62.72
CA VAL A 180 -47.55 25.73 -63.86
C VAL A 180 -47.65 24.90 -65.14
N LEU A 181 -46.65 24.05 -65.43
CA LEU A 181 -46.66 23.18 -66.61
C LEU A 181 -47.76 22.10 -66.55
N ASN A 182 -48.14 21.67 -65.35
CA ASN A 182 -49.18 20.67 -65.14
C ASN A 182 -50.61 21.27 -65.05
N MET A 183 -50.75 22.59 -64.99
CA MET A 183 -52.06 23.24 -65.04
C MET A 183 -52.60 23.22 -66.48
N CYS A 184 -53.77 22.64 -66.69
CA CYS A 184 -54.47 22.74 -67.96
C CYS A 184 -54.94 24.18 -68.19
N PRO A 185 -54.71 24.78 -69.37
CA PRO A 185 -55.18 26.14 -69.66
C PRO A 185 -56.71 26.16 -69.66
N THR A 186 -57.29 27.12 -68.93
CA THR A 186 -58.74 27.38 -68.88
C THR A 186 -59.25 27.79 -70.27
N ALA A 187 -60.52 27.51 -70.58
CA ALA A 187 -61.10 27.78 -71.89
C ALA A 187 -60.90 29.24 -72.35
N GLU A 188 -61.02 30.20 -71.43
CA GLU A 188 -60.80 31.63 -71.68
C GLU A 188 -59.35 31.96 -72.06
N SER A 189 -58.36 31.31 -71.42
CA SER A 189 -56.94 31.54 -71.74
C SER A 189 -56.53 30.91 -73.07
N LEU A 190 -57.18 29.82 -73.48
CA LEU A 190 -57.04 29.25 -74.83
C LEU A 190 -57.65 30.13 -75.91
N GLU A 191 -58.75 30.83 -75.61
CA GLU A 191 -59.39 31.77 -76.54
C GLU A 191 -58.51 32.99 -76.77
N VAL A 192 -57.99 33.60 -75.70
CA VAL A 192 -57.00 34.68 -75.79
C VAL A 192 -55.73 34.23 -76.51
N PHE A 193 -55.22 33.02 -76.24
CA PHE A 193 -54.06 32.48 -76.97
C PHE A 193 -54.34 32.36 -78.47
N ARG A 194 -55.54 31.94 -78.85
CA ARG A 194 -55.96 31.83 -80.25
C ARG A 194 -56.09 33.20 -80.92
N GLU A 195 -56.53 34.21 -80.18
CA GLU A 195 -56.67 35.59 -80.64
C GLU A 195 -55.31 36.27 -80.82
N VAL A 196 -54.39 36.10 -79.87
CA VAL A 196 -53.05 36.73 -79.88
C VAL A 196 -52.07 35.99 -80.80
N MET A 197 -52.08 34.65 -80.82
CA MET A 197 -51.15 33.85 -81.64
C MET A 197 -51.69 33.55 -83.04
N GLY A 198 -52.90 34.03 -83.36
CA GLY A 198 -53.54 33.83 -84.65
C GLY A 198 -54.08 32.40 -84.84
N SER A 199 -55.35 32.31 -85.21
CA SER A 199 -55.98 31.05 -85.60
C SER A 199 -55.33 30.52 -86.88
N ARG A 200 -54.59 29.40 -86.81
CA ARG A 200 -54.08 28.70 -88.00
C ARG A 200 -55.24 28.08 -88.77
N PRO A 201 -55.36 28.27 -90.11
CA PRO A 201 -56.38 27.59 -90.88
C PRO A 201 -56.07 26.09 -90.96
N ASN A 202 -57.10 25.27 -90.73
CA ASN A 202 -57.10 23.84 -91.00
C ASN A 202 -56.85 23.60 -92.49
N GLY A 203 -55.75 22.91 -92.81
CA GLY A 203 -55.43 22.48 -94.17
C GLY A 203 -54.03 21.88 -94.25
N GLU A 204 -53.99 20.57 -94.48
CA GLU A 204 -52.85 19.76 -94.96
C GLU A 204 -51.75 19.37 -93.96
N GLU A 205 -51.74 18.07 -93.66
CA GLU A 205 -50.62 17.33 -93.11
C GLU A 205 -49.37 17.50 -93.98
N LYS A 206 -48.34 18.15 -93.43
CA LYS A 206 -46.96 17.94 -93.86
C LYS A 206 -46.09 17.68 -92.63
N THR A 207 -45.56 16.47 -92.59
CA THR A 207 -44.54 15.98 -91.69
C THR A 207 -43.28 16.85 -91.82
N ALA A 208 -43.13 17.83 -90.93
CA ALA A 208 -41.89 18.56 -90.75
C ALA A 208 -41.31 18.19 -89.38
N SER A 209 -40.30 17.32 -89.41
CA SER A 209 -39.38 17.04 -88.33
C SER A 209 -38.84 18.35 -87.74
N ARG A 210 -39.40 18.79 -86.61
CA ARG A 210 -38.81 19.88 -85.83
C ARG A 210 -37.63 19.33 -85.05
N THR A 211 -36.46 19.32 -85.68
CA THR A 211 -35.17 19.31 -85.02
C THR A 211 -35.12 20.54 -84.12
N ARG A 212 -35.48 20.40 -82.84
CA ARG A 212 -35.22 21.43 -81.83
C ARG A 212 -33.71 21.47 -81.61
N PRO A 213 -33.04 22.63 -81.65
CA PRO A 213 -31.66 22.68 -81.19
C PRO A 213 -31.64 22.29 -79.69
N PRO A 214 -30.61 21.58 -79.22
CA PRO A 214 -30.47 21.28 -77.81
C PRO A 214 -30.39 22.60 -77.02
N ILE A 215 -31.13 22.68 -75.92
CA ILE A 215 -31.07 23.81 -74.99
C ILE A 215 -29.62 23.93 -74.54
N LYS A 216 -28.95 25.04 -74.90
CA LYS A 216 -27.60 25.35 -74.43
C LYS A 216 -27.67 25.53 -72.91
N ARG A 217 -27.19 24.54 -72.15
CA ARG A 217 -26.93 24.73 -70.72
C ARG A 217 -25.81 25.75 -70.58
N ALA A 218 -25.93 26.63 -69.60
CA ALA A 218 -24.95 27.68 -69.33
C ALA A 218 -23.55 27.13 -68.94
N MET A 219 -23.40 25.82 -68.75
CA MET A 219 -22.14 25.16 -68.41
C MET A 219 -22.13 23.71 -68.93
N GLU A 220 -20.99 23.25 -69.46
CA GLU A 220 -20.81 21.89 -69.99
C GLU A 220 -20.66 20.89 -68.82
N GLN A 221 -21.34 19.73 -68.89
CA GLN A 221 -21.32 18.72 -67.79
C GLN A 221 -19.91 18.24 -67.43
N THR A 222 -18.97 18.37 -68.36
CA THR A 222 -17.57 17.99 -68.23
C THR A 222 -16.83 18.83 -67.18
N GLU A 223 -17.24 20.09 -66.96
CA GLU A 223 -16.61 20.99 -65.97
C GLU A 223 -17.06 20.71 -64.52
N LEU A 224 -18.26 20.14 -64.33
CA LEU A 224 -18.76 19.72 -63.01
C LEU A 224 -17.96 18.53 -62.44
N ARG A 225 -17.45 17.66 -63.32
CA ARG A 225 -16.68 16.47 -62.92
C ARG A 225 -15.27 16.80 -62.41
N ASN A 226 -14.71 17.93 -62.81
CA ASN A 226 -13.35 18.33 -62.42
C ASN A 226 -13.24 18.78 -60.95
N ASN A 227 -14.35 19.00 -60.26
CA ASN A 227 -14.36 19.48 -58.87
C ASN A 227 -14.45 18.35 -57.83
N TYR A 228 -14.43 17.08 -58.23
CA TYR A 228 -14.43 15.95 -57.31
C TYR A 228 -13.27 15.00 -57.59
N ALA A 229 -12.22 15.12 -56.76
CA ALA A 229 -11.13 14.15 -56.70
C ALA A 229 -11.30 13.31 -55.42
N PRO A 230 -11.57 11.99 -55.51
CA PRO A 230 -11.56 11.15 -54.32
C PRO A 230 -10.13 11.03 -53.79
N VAL A 231 -9.95 11.36 -52.51
CA VAL A 231 -8.66 11.27 -51.83
C VAL A 231 -8.21 9.80 -51.74
N LEU A 232 -7.06 9.49 -52.33
CA LEU A 232 -6.39 8.19 -52.19
C LEU A 232 -6.00 7.98 -50.72
N LYS A 233 -6.51 6.91 -50.10
CA LYS A 233 -6.11 6.49 -48.75
C LYS A 233 -4.60 6.20 -48.72
N ARG A 234 -3.89 6.75 -47.72
CA ARG A 234 -2.48 6.40 -47.44
C ARG A 234 -2.38 4.92 -47.01
N PRO A 235 -1.32 4.19 -47.42
CA PRO A 235 -1.08 2.84 -46.95
C PRO A 235 -0.65 2.85 -45.47
N ALA A 236 -1.05 1.80 -44.75
CA ALA A 236 -0.74 1.59 -43.34
C ALA A 236 0.77 1.37 -43.15
N ILE A 237 1.36 2.08 -42.18
CA ILE A 237 2.73 1.85 -41.71
C ILE A 237 2.68 0.69 -40.72
N CYS A 238 3.30 -0.43 -41.08
CA CYS A 238 3.54 -1.56 -40.18
C CYS A 238 4.72 -1.20 -39.26
N ASN A 239 4.46 -0.98 -37.97
CA ASN A 239 5.51 -0.90 -36.96
C ASN A 239 5.81 -2.31 -36.44
N SER A 240 6.93 -2.90 -36.86
CA SER A 240 7.57 -4.01 -36.16
C SER A 240 8.77 -3.45 -35.39
N ASN A 241 8.59 -3.19 -34.10
CA ASN A 241 9.69 -3.00 -33.17
C ASN A 241 9.86 -4.30 -32.38
N ASP A 242 10.77 -5.16 -32.85
CA ASP A 242 11.35 -6.20 -32.03
C ASP A 242 12.24 -5.54 -30.98
N LYS A 243 11.88 -5.74 -29.71
CA LYS A 243 12.78 -5.58 -28.57
C LYS A 243 13.38 -6.95 -28.26
N LEU A 244 14.70 -7.05 -28.31
CA LEU A 244 15.50 -7.98 -27.49
C LEU A 244 16.95 -7.52 -27.53
N GLU A 245 17.33 -6.72 -26.53
CA GLU A 245 18.62 -6.72 -25.84
C GLU A 245 18.45 -6.00 -24.50
#